data_AF-A0A8T7H2B0-F1
#
_entry.id   AF-A0A8T7H2B0-F1
#
_cell.length_a   1.000
_cell.length_b   1.000
_cell.length_c   1.000
_cell.angle_alpha   90.00
_cell.angle_beta   90.00
_cell.angle_gamma   90.00
#
_symmetry.space_group_name_H-M   'P 1'
#
loop_
_entity.id
_entity.type
_entity.pdbx_description
1 polymer ?
#
loop_
_entity_poly.entity_id
_entity_poly.type
_entity_poly.pdbx_seq_one_letter_code
_entity_poly.pdbx_strand_id
1 'polypeptide(L)'
;MTYILVFYDVSNDAKRLKLADTLKALGLTRIQRSVFMGLGGQARAKEVARAAKMIVDEGDSVVVVLVPADYVKKMIIVGPLWENPFKEKIIII
;
A
#
# COMPACT_ATOMS: atom_id res chain seq x y z
N MET A 1 2.83 -8.50 15.10
CA MET A 1 2.25 -8.47 13.74
C MET A 1 2.94 -7.37 12.95
N THR A 2 3.16 -7.60 11.66
CA THR A 2 3.82 -6.63 10.76
C THR A 2 2.88 -6.31 9.63
N TYR A 3 2.85 -5.04 9.25
CA TYR A 3 2.13 -4.55 8.09
C TYR A 3 3.11 -4.25 6.97
N ILE A 4 2.60 -4.34 5.74
CA ILE A 4 3.24 -3.83 4.54
C ILE A 4 2.51 -2.55 4.19
N LEU A 5 3.25 -1.45 4.04
CA LEU A 5 2.75 -0.25 3.36
C LEU A 5 3.39 -0.16 1.99
N VAL A 6 2.58 0.18 1.00
CA VAL A 6 3.02 0.39 -0.39
C VAL A 6 2.63 1.79 -0.79
N PHE A 7 3.61 2.59 -1.17
CA PHE A 7 3.45 3.91 -1.75
C PHE A 7 3.88 3.83 -3.20
N TYR A 8 3.19 4.51 -4.10
CA TYR A 8 3.65 4.59 -5.47
C TYR A 8 3.39 5.95 -6.10
N ASP A 9 4.22 6.28 -7.08
CA ASP A 9 3.98 7.34 -8.04
C ASP A 9 4.06 6.74 -9.44
N VAL A 10 2.91 6.69 -10.12
CA VAL A 10 2.75 6.03 -11.42
C VAL A 10 1.99 6.98 -12.34
N SER A 11 2.69 7.42 -13.38
CA SER A 11 2.20 8.47 -14.29
C SER A 11 1.09 7.94 -15.20
N ASN A 12 1.30 6.75 -15.79
CA ASN A 12 0.34 6.16 -16.71
C ASN A 12 -0.90 5.63 -15.98
N ASP A 13 -2.08 6.14 -16.35
CA ASP A 13 -3.36 5.80 -15.71
C ASP A 13 -3.73 4.33 -15.80
N ALA A 14 -3.52 3.69 -16.96
CA ALA A 14 -3.82 2.28 -17.16
C ALA A 14 -2.91 1.39 -16.32
N LYS A 15 -1.62 1.73 -16.23
CA LYS A 15 -0.67 1.01 -15.37
C LYS A 15 -0.95 1.23 -13.89
N ARG A 16 -1.32 2.45 -13.50
CA ARG A 16 -1.73 2.76 -12.12
C ARG A 16 -2.96 1.96 -11.71
N LEU A 17 -3.94 1.84 -12.60
CA LEU A 17 -5.12 1.00 -12.38
C LEU A 17 -4.73 -0.47 -12.25
N LYS A 18 -3.92 -0.99 -13.19
CA LYS A 18 -3.42 -2.38 -13.16
C LYS A 18 -2.63 -2.69 -11.87
N LEU A 19 -1.79 -1.76 -11.43
CA LEU A 19 -1.05 -1.90 -10.16
C LEU A 19 -2.02 -1.95 -8.99
N ALA A 20 -2.99 -1.03 -8.93
CA ALA A 20 -4.00 -1.02 -7.87
C ALA A 20 -4.77 -2.34 -7.80
N ASP A 21 -5.22 -2.88 -8.93
CA ASP A 21 -5.96 -4.15 -8.98
C ASP A 21 -5.07 -5.34 -8.58
N THR A 22 -3.80 -5.33 -8.98
CA THR A 22 -2.82 -6.34 -8.59
C THR A 22 -2.58 -6.33 -7.08
N LEU A 23 -2.43 -5.15 -6.47
CA LEU A 23 -2.25 -5.02 -5.02
C LEU A 23 -3.50 -5.47 -4.24
N LYS A 24 -4.70 -5.20 -4.76
CA LYS A 24 -5.96 -5.73 -4.21
C LYS A 24 -6.01 -7.25 -4.29
N ALA A 25 -5.64 -7.83 -5.43
CA ALA A 25 -5.60 -9.29 -5.62
C ALA A 25 -4.57 -9.96 -4.70
N LEU A 26 -3.47 -9.28 -4.38
CA LEU A 26 -2.50 -9.70 -3.37
C LEU A 26 -3.00 -9.50 -1.93
N GLY A 27 -4.25 -9.10 -1.72
CA GLY A 27 -4.89 -8.97 -0.41
C GLY A 27 -4.46 -7.72 0.37
N LEU A 28 -3.99 -6.67 -0.31
CA LEU A 28 -3.77 -5.36 0.30
C LEU A 28 -5.03 -4.49 0.12
N THR A 29 -5.28 -3.62 1.09
CA THR A 29 -6.38 -2.65 1.09
C THR A 29 -5.89 -1.30 0.58
N ARG A 30 -6.68 -0.66 -0.30
CA ARG A 30 -6.33 0.66 -0.86
C ARG A 30 -6.81 1.77 0.07
N ILE A 31 -5.87 2.42 0.76
CA ILE A 31 -6.21 3.41 1.79
C ILE A 31 -6.28 4.83 1.23
N GLN A 32 -5.51 5.10 0.17
CA GLN A 32 -5.51 6.35 -0.59
C GLN A 32 -5.28 6.06 -2.08
N ARG A 33 -5.38 7.10 -2.93
CA ARG A 33 -5.17 6.98 -4.39
C ARG A 33 -3.92 6.21 -4.76
N SER A 34 -2.82 6.46 -4.06
CA SER A 34 -1.52 5.82 -4.34
C SER A 34 -0.89 5.15 -3.13
N VAL A 35 -1.71 4.72 -2.17
CA VAL A 35 -1.22 4.07 -0.95
C VAL A 35 -2.05 2.83 -0.64
N PHE A 36 -1.37 1.73 -0.38
CA PHE A 36 -1.95 0.45 0.02
C PHE A 36 -1.35 -0.03 1.33
N MET A 37 -2.12 -0.83 2.06
CA MET A 37 -1.64 -1.47 3.28
C MET A 37 -2.25 -2.86 3.47
N GLY A 38 -1.51 -3.78 4.07
CA GLY A 38 -2.03 -5.07 4.51
C GLY A 38 -1.09 -5.79 5.46
N LEU A 39 -1.54 -6.91 6.05
CA LEU A 39 -0.69 -7.71 6.93
C LEU A 39 0.35 -8.50 6.11
N GLY A 40 1.60 -8.51 6.56
CA GLY A 40 2.63 -9.31 5.91
C GLY A 40 4.04 -9.08 6.44
N GLY A 41 4.93 -10.02 6.11
CA GLY A 41 6.36 -9.94 6.40
C GLY A 41 7.21 -9.83 5.14
N GLN A 42 8.52 -10.04 5.30
CA GLN A 42 9.51 -9.83 4.24
C GLN A 42 9.21 -10.59 2.93
N ALA A 43 8.73 -11.83 3.02
CA ALA A 43 8.40 -12.63 1.84
C ALA A 43 7.29 -11.98 0.99
N ARG A 44 6.18 -11.59 1.63
CA ARG A 44 5.06 -10.92 0.96
C ARG A 44 5.43 -9.53 0.47
N ALA A 45 6.30 -8.79 1.18
CA ALA A 45 6.83 -7.53 0.69
C ALA A 45 7.67 -7.71 -0.61
N LYS A 46 8.50 -8.75 -0.68
CA LYS A 46 9.25 -9.09 -1.90
C LYS A 46 8.34 -9.51 -3.05
N GLU A 47 7.26 -10.24 -2.77
CA GLU A 47 6.24 -10.60 -3.75
C GLU A 47 5.56 -9.36 -4.34
N VAL A 48 5.10 -8.43 -3.48
CA VAL A 48 4.54 -7.14 -3.88
C VAL A 48 5.51 -6.35 -4.75
N ALA A 49 6.78 -6.24 -4.33
CA ALA A 49 7.80 -5.51 -5.09
C ALA A 49 8.04 -6.13 -6.48
N ARG A 50 8.03 -7.46 -6.59
CA ARG A 50 8.16 -8.16 -7.89
C ARG A 50 6.95 -7.90 -8.78
N ALA A 51 5.73 -8.02 -8.25
CA ALA A 51 4.51 -7.75 -9.00
C ALA A 51 4.48 -6.31 -9.51
N ALA A 52 4.84 -5.34 -8.67
CA ALA A 52 4.92 -3.94 -9.05
C ALA A 52 5.96 -3.70 -10.16
N LYS A 53 7.16 -4.28 -10.05
CA LYS A 53 8.23 -4.17 -11.04
C LYS A 53 7.81 -4.63 -12.45
N MET A 54 6.89 -5.60 -12.55
CA MET A 54 6.39 -6.10 -13.83
C MET A 54 5.37 -5.17 -14.50
N ILE A 55 4.91 -4.12 -13.81
CA ILE A 55 3.83 -3.25 -14.26
C ILE A 55 4.34 -1.85 -14.60
N VAL A 56 5.17 -1.29 -13.71
CA VAL A 56 5.62 0.11 -13.78
C VAL A 56 6.62 0.38 -14.90
N ASP A 57 6.67 1.62 -15.38
CA ASP A 57 7.63 2.08 -16.40
C ASP A 57 8.93 2.63 -15.81
N GLU A 58 9.90 2.88 -16.70
CA GLU A 58 11.07 3.69 -16.38
C GLU A 58 10.62 5.12 -16.04
N GLY A 59 10.87 5.55 -14.79
CA GLY A 59 10.44 6.84 -14.26
C GLY A 59 9.31 6.77 -13.22
N ASP A 60 8.58 5.65 -13.16
CA ASP A 60 7.64 5.39 -12.07
C ASP A 60 8.39 4.92 -10.81
N SER A 61 7.78 5.08 -9.64
CA SER A 61 8.36 4.61 -8.37
C SER A 61 7.35 3.86 -7.51
N VAL A 62 7.85 2.81 -6.82
CA VAL A 62 7.08 2.04 -5.84
C VAL A 62 7.96 1.76 -4.64
N VAL A 63 7.49 2.17 -3.46
CA VAL A 63 8.17 1.97 -2.19
C VAL A 63 7.35 1.00 -1.35
N VAL A 64 8.00 -0.08 -0.92
CA VAL A 64 7.39 -1.12 -0.06
C VAL A 64 8.10 -1.11 1.28
N VAL A 65 7.36 -0.88 2.37
CA VAL A 65 7.92 -0.77 3.73
C VAL A 65 7.25 -1.79 4.64
N LEU A 66 8.05 -2.45 5.47
CA LEU A 66 7.53 -3.22 6.60
C LEU A 66 7.41 -2.31 7.82
N VAL A 67 6.20 -2.25 8.38
CA VAL A 67 5.89 -1.40 9.53
C VAL A 67 5.33 -2.27 10.66
N PRO A 68 5.96 -2.27 11.85
CA PRO A 68 5.41 -2.95 13.02
C PRO A 68 4.03 -2.40 13.39
N ALA A 69 3.15 -3.27 13.90
CA ALA A 69 1.75 -2.92 14.17
C ALA A 69 1.56 -1.73 15.14
N ASP A 70 2.47 -1.54 16.08
CA ASP A 70 2.46 -0.43 17.04
C ASP A 70 2.71 0.93 16.37
N TYR A 71 3.47 1.00 15.28
CA TYR A 71 3.66 2.21 14.48
C TYR A 71 2.44 2.50 13.61
N VAL A 72 1.81 1.45 13.07
CA VAL A 72 0.59 1.57 12.29
C VAL A 72 -0.55 2.18 13.12
N LYS A 73 -0.69 1.76 14.38
CA LYS A 73 -1.66 2.35 15.33
C LYS A 73 -1.43 3.83 15.63
N LYS A 74 -0.20 4.32 15.39
CA LYS A 74 0.21 5.72 15.61
C LYS A 74 0.19 6.54 14.31
N MET A 75 -0.33 6.00 13.20
CA MET A 75 -0.48 6.76 11.97
C MET A 75 -1.39 7.96 12.21
N ILE A 76 -0.93 9.13 11.78
CA ILE A 76 -1.72 10.35 11.73
C ILE A 76 -2.22 10.49 10.31
N ILE A 77 -3.55 10.62 10.17
CA ILE A 77 -4.21 10.67 8.87
C ILE A 77 -4.93 12.02 8.79
N VAL A 78 -4.65 12.77 7.73
CA VAL A 78 -5.31 14.05 7.47
C VAL A 78 -6.26 13.86 6.28
N GLY A 79 -7.55 14.12 6.50
CA GLY A 79 -8.60 13.89 5.52
C GLY A 79 -9.10 12.44 5.40
N PRO A 80 -9.98 12.14 4.43
CA PRO A 80 -10.68 10.86 4.36
C PRO A 80 -9.79 9.72 3.83
N LEU A 81 -9.98 8.53 4.39
CA LEU A 81 -9.50 7.28 3.82
C LEU A 81 -10.47 6.78 2.74
N TRP A 82 -9.91 6.11 1.73
CA TRP A 82 -10.72 5.44 0.70
C TRP A 82 -11.36 4.15 1.24
N GLU A 83 -10.56 3.34 1.91
CA GLU A 83 -11.00 2.14 2.62
C GLU A 83 -10.31 2.12 3.98
N ASN A 84 -11.01 1.70 5.04
CA ASN A 84 -10.44 1.58 6.37
C ASN A 84 -9.86 0.16 6.57
N PRO A 85 -8.53 -0.01 6.54
CA PRO A 85 -7.89 -1.30 6.75
C PRO A 85 -7.76 -1.68 8.23
N PHE A 86 -8.13 -0.76 9.14
CA PHE A 86 -7.94 -0.90 10.57
C PHE A 86 -9.22 -1.39 11.22
N LYS A 87 -9.08 -2.38 12.11
CA LYS A 87 -10.17 -2.78 13.01
C LYS A 87 -10.29 -1.87 14.24
N GLU A 88 -9.27 -1.06 14.52
CA GLU A 88 -9.20 -0.16 15.68
C GLU A 88 -9.38 1.31 15.28
N LYS A 89 -9.79 2.16 16.23
CA LYS A 89 -9.93 3.60 16.01
C LYS A 89 -8.57 4.24 15.76
N ILE A 90 -8.43 4.96 14.65
CA ILE A 90 -7.28 5.81 14.36
C ILE A 90 -7.70 7.28 14.47
N ILE A 91 -6.76 8.13 14.88
CA ILE A 91 -6.95 9.58 14.90
C ILE A 91 -6.88 10.08 13.46
N ILE A 92 -8.03 10.51 12.94
CA ILE A 92 -8.16 11.22 11.68
C ILE A 92 -8.41 12.69 12.02
N ILE A 93 -7.57 13.58 11.49
CA ILE A 93 -7.63 15.03 11.70
C ILE A 93 -8.15 15.71 10.43
#